data_AF-A0A957J0Z2-F1
#
_entry.id   AF-A0A957J0Z2-F1
#
_cell.length_a   1.000
_cell.length_b   1.000
_cell.length_c   1.000
_cell.angle_alpha   90.00
_cell.angle_beta   90.00
_cell.angle_gamma   90.00
#
_symmetry.space_group_name_H-M   'P 1'
#
loop_
_entity.id
_entity.type
_entity.pdbx_description
1 polymer ?
#
loop_
_entity_poly.entity_id
_entity_poly.type
_entity_poly.pdbx_seq_one_letter_code
_entity_poly.pdbx_strand_id
1 'polypeptide(L)'
;MNVRERNGRFHTAAILAALALLLLALLPLNALARRYFLAHAAQQLLLVGWIPGLLLLADPLPRLWRRLPRAWRAAAWRFVRARRTRLGAWRWVVGPGAAYVGFTAVFWLWHDPALHRLLLRSDALWALEKGTLFGAALLYWWHVAAAAPRLHAPLPLLVRAGYALLGAGPIKLTGIVLLFGREGVYAYPGQLALPGLDVDAQGLGSMLVWLLGGVLFTA
;
A
#
# COMPACT_ATOMS: atom_id res chain seq x y z
N MET A 1 -8.49 -18.66 -28.20
CA MET A 1 -7.59 -18.54 -27.02
C MET A 1 -8.37 -18.92 -25.77
N ASN A 2 -7.90 -19.91 -25.00
CA ASN A 2 -8.69 -20.51 -23.91
C ASN A 2 -8.75 -19.57 -22.68
N VAL A 3 -9.91 -19.46 -22.02
CA VAL A 3 -10.13 -18.57 -20.84
C VAL A 3 -9.08 -18.81 -19.75
N ARG A 4 -8.62 -20.06 -19.61
CA ARG A 4 -7.59 -20.46 -18.64
C ARG A 4 -6.21 -19.87 -18.93
N GLU A 5 -5.84 -19.75 -20.20
CA GLU A 5 -4.57 -19.16 -20.64
C GLU A 5 -4.59 -17.63 -20.49
N ARG A 6 -5.73 -17.00 -20.80
CA ARG A 6 -5.94 -15.55 -20.60
C ARG A 6 -5.81 -15.18 -19.13
N ASN A 7 -6.42 -15.96 -18.24
CA ASN A 7 -6.28 -15.78 -16.79
C ASN A 7 -4.84 -16.07 -16.34
N GLY A 8 -4.16 -17.07 -16.90
CA GLY A 8 -2.74 -17.35 -16.63
C GLY A 8 -1.86 -16.12 -16.88
N ARG A 9 -1.99 -15.53 -18.08
CA ARG A 9 -1.24 -14.34 -18.53
C ARG A 9 -1.52 -13.11 -17.68
N PHE A 10 -2.79 -12.84 -17.35
CA PHE A 10 -3.17 -11.70 -16.52
C PHE A 10 -2.47 -11.68 -15.16
N HIS A 11 -2.48 -12.80 -14.43
CA HIS A 11 -1.89 -12.84 -13.10
C HIS A 11 -0.36 -12.72 -13.16
N THR A 12 0.28 -13.34 -14.17
CA THR A 12 1.73 -13.18 -14.36
C THR A 12 2.07 -11.74 -14.70
N ALA A 13 1.32 -11.10 -15.59
CA ALA A 13 1.51 -9.68 -15.93
C ALA A 13 1.32 -8.78 -14.71
N ALA A 14 0.28 -9.02 -13.89
CA ALA A 14 0.01 -8.25 -12.67
C ALA A 14 1.13 -8.42 -11.63
N ILE A 15 1.66 -9.64 -11.44
CA ILE A 15 2.81 -9.88 -10.55
C ILE A 15 4.06 -9.15 -11.07
N LEU A 16 4.36 -9.27 -12.36
CA LEU A 16 5.52 -8.60 -12.95
C LEU A 16 5.38 -7.08 -12.88
N ALA A 17 4.19 -6.54 -13.13
CA ALA A 17 3.91 -5.11 -12.99
C ALA A 17 4.08 -4.65 -11.54
N ALA A 18 3.54 -5.40 -10.56
CA ALA A 18 3.72 -5.08 -9.14
C ALA A 18 5.20 -5.09 -8.73
N LEU A 19 5.98 -6.07 -9.20
CA LEU A 19 7.41 -6.15 -8.95
C LEU A 19 8.18 -5.00 -9.61
N ALA A 20 7.84 -4.66 -10.86
CA ALA A 20 8.46 -3.55 -11.57
C ALA A 20 8.17 -2.21 -10.86
N LEU A 21 6.92 -1.99 -10.43
CA LEU A 21 6.55 -0.81 -9.65
C LEU A 21 7.24 -0.78 -8.29
N LEU A 22 7.42 -1.93 -7.62
CA LEU A 22 8.15 -2.01 -6.37
C LEU A 22 9.64 -1.68 -6.57
N LEU A 23 10.27 -2.19 -7.62
CA LEU A 23 11.66 -1.84 -7.96
C LEU A 23 11.78 -0.35 -8.29
N LEU A 24 10.86 0.20 -9.07
CA LEU A 24 10.79 1.63 -9.37
C LEU A 24 10.65 2.47 -8.09
N ALA A 25 9.76 2.06 -7.17
CA ALA A 25 9.52 2.75 -5.92
C ALA A 25 10.74 2.69 -4.99
N LEU A 26 11.46 1.58 -4.93
CA LEU A 26 12.56 1.39 -3.98
C LEU A 26 13.93 1.87 -4.47
N LEU A 27 14.15 1.92 -5.79
CA LEU A 27 15.45 2.26 -6.38
C LEU A 27 15.48 3.73 -6.86
N PRO A 28 15.00 4.09 -8.07
CA PRO A 28 15.13 5.45 -8.58
C PRO A 28 14.23 6.44 -7.85
N LEU A 29 12.99 6.05 -7.54
CA LEU A 29 12.04 6.96 -6.90
C LEU A 29 12.43 7.26 -5.46
N ASN A 30 13.11 6.35 -4.77
CA ASN A 30 13.58 6.56 -3.40
C ASN A 30 14.62 7.70 -3.30
N ALA A 31 15.48 7.85 -4.30
CA ALA A 31 16.44 8.96 -4.35
C ALA A 31 15.72 10.29 -4.60
N LEU A 32 14.75 10.31 -5.52
CA LEU A 32 13.95 11.49 -5.82
C LEU A 32 13.03 11.88 -4.66
N ALA A 33 12.44 10.89 -3.98
CA ALA A 33 11.54 11.07 -2.86
C ALA A 33 12.21 11.76 -1.69
N ARG A 34 13.52 11.58 -1.48
CA ARG A 34 14.27 12.33 -0.46
C ARG A 34 14.48 13.80 -0.79
N ARG A 35 14.37 14.14 -2.08
CA ARG A 35 14.64 15.50 -2.58
C ARG A 35 13.37 16.28 -2.85
N TYR A 36 12.30 15.63 -3.30
CA TYR A 36 11.06 16.30 -3.70
C TYR A 36 9.86 15.66 -3.02
N PHE A 37 9.03 16.49 -2.39
CA PHE A 37 7.77 16.05 -1.77
C PHE A 37 6.84 15.33 -2.75
N LEU A 38 6.74 15.82 -3.99
CA LEU A 38 5.93 15.17 -5.04
C LEU A 38 6.37 13.73 -5.31
N ALA A 39 7.69 13.48 -5.37
CA ALA A 39 8.23 12.15 -5.59
C ALA A 39 7.98 11.24 -4.38
N HIS A 40 8.05 11.79 -3.16
CA HIS A 40 7.70 11.08 -1.94
C HIS A 40 6.23 10.70 -1.90
N ALA A 41 5.33 11.64 -2.19
CA ALA A 41 3.89 11.39 -2.29
C ALA A 41 3.57 10.31 -3.34
N ALA A 42 4.17 10.39 -4.52
CA ALA A 42 4.02 9.36 -5.56
C ALA A 42 4.50 7.98 -5.08
N GLN A 43 5.64 7.93 -4.37
CA GLN A 43 6.17 6.68 -3.81
C GLN A 43 5.21 6.07 -2.80
N GLN A 44 4.66 6.89 -1.90
CA GLN A 44 3.67 6.41 -0.92
C GLN A 44 2.42 5.86 -1.60
N LEU A 45 1.86 6.57 -2.59
CA LEU A 45 0.68 6.12 -3.34
C LEU A 45 0.89 4.78 -4.05
N LEU A 46 2.08 4.55 -4.62
CA LEU A 46 2.42 3.25 -5.20
C LEU A 46 2.45 2.14 -4.14
N LEU A 47 3.06 2.41 -2.99
CA LEU A 47 3.22 1.45 -1.90
C LEU A 47 1.88 1.11 -1.22
N VAL A 48 0.94 2.05 -1.11
CA VAL A 48 -0.35 1.79 -0.46
C VAL A 48 -1.46 1.38 -1.40
N GLY A 49 -1.32 1.66 -2.71
CA GLY A 49 -2.35 1.44 -3.71
C GLY A 49 -1.97 0.37 -4.75
N TRP A 50 -1.23 0.78 -5.79
CA TRP A 50 -0.99 -0.06 -6.98
C TRP A 50 -0.25 -1.36 -6.68
N ILE A 51 0.86 -1.28 -5.94
CA ILE A 51 1.69 -2.46 -5.68
C ILE A 51 0.89 -3.53 -4.89
N PRO A 52 0.31 -3.23 -3.71
CA PRO A 52 -0.45 -4.22 -2.96
C PRO A 52 -1.71 -4.68 -3.71
N GLY A 53 -2.41 -3.77 -4.40
CA GLY A 53 -3.59 -4.11 -5.19
C GLY A 53 -3.29 -5.11 -6.31
N LEU A 54 -2.31 -4.81 -7.16
CA LEU A 54 -1.89 -5.71 -8.24
C LEU A 54 -1.40 -7.06 -7.71
N LEU A 55 -0.60 -7.04 -6.64
CA LEU A 55 -0.03 -8.25 -6.06
C LEU A 55 -1.13 -9.16 -5.49
N LEU A 56 -2.12 -8.61 -4.78
CA LEU A 56 -3.14 -9.40 -4.10
C LEU A 56 -4.30 -9.78 -5.02
N LEU A 57 -4.65 -8.95 -6.01
CA LEU A 57 -5.59 -9.33 -7.08
C LEU A 57 -5.04 -10.45 -7.96
N ALA A 58 -3.72 -10.53 -8.13
CA ALA A 58 -3.07 -11.63 -8.84
C ALA A 58 -3.03 -12.94 -8.03
N ASP A 59 -3.43 -12.93 -6.75
CA ASP A 59 -3.46 -14.08 -5.83
C ASP A 59 -2.30 -15.07 -6.06
N PRO A 60 -1.02 -14.64 -5.85
CA PRO A 60 0.15 -15.44 -6.19
C PRO A 60 0.31 -16.65 -5.26
N LEU A 61 -0.22 -16.54 -4.03
CA LEU A 61 -0.03 -17.49 -2.95
C LEU A 61 -0.49 -18.91 -3.31
N PRO A 62 -1.70 -19.17 -3.85
CA PRO A 62 -2.12 -20.51 -4.25
C PRO A 62 -1.27 -21.10 -5.37
N ARG A 63 -0.73 -20.27 -6.26
CA ARG A 63 0.13 -20.70 -7.37
C ARG A 63 1.51 -21.11 -6.88
N LEU A 64 2.13 -20.29 -6.05
CA LEU A 64 3.41 -20.57 -5.41
C LEU A 64 3.30 -21.79 -4.49
N TRP A 65 2.23 -21.87 -3.70
CA TRP A 65 1.96 -23.00 -2.81
C TRP A 65 1.85 -24.33 -3.55
N ARG A 66 1.21 -24.37 -4.73
CA ARG A 66 1.13 -25.58 -5.57
C ARG A 66 2.49 -26.03 -6.09
N ARG A 67 3.43 -25.11 -6.28
CA ARG A 67 4.80 -25.39 -6.74
C ARG A 67 5.74 -25.82 -5.61
N LEU A 68 5.37 -25.61 -4.35
CA LEU A 68 6.20 -26.00 -3.20
C LEU A 68 6.29 -27.53 -3.02
N PRO A 69 7.47 -28.06 -2.64
CA PRO A 69 7.64 -29.47 -2.29
C PRO A 69 6.67 -29.91 -1.19
N ARG A 70 6.26 -31.19 -1.22
CA ARG A 70 5.29 -31.75 -0.26
C ARG A 70 5.75 -31.60 1.20
N ALA A 71 7.04 -31.75 1.47
CA ALA A 71 7.63 -31.61 2.81
C ALA A 71 7.40 -30.21 3.40
N TRP A 72 7.57 -29.16 2.60
CA TRP A 72 7.41 -27.77 3.04
C TRP A 72 5.94 -27.44 3.29
N ARG A 73 5.04 -27.94 2.42
CA ARG A 73 3.59 -27.84 2.64
C ARG A 73 3.19 -28.52 3.96
N ALA A 74 3.68 -29.73 4.20
CA ALA A 74 3.39 -30.49 5.43
C ALA A 74 3.92 -29.80 6.69
N ALA A 75 5.13 -29.23 6.64
CA ALA A 75 5.72 -28.47 7.74
C ALA A 75 4.89 -27.22 8.09
N ALA A 76 4.50 -26.44 7.09
CA ALA A 76 3.68 -25.26 7.29
C ALA A 76 2.26 -25.61 7.79
N TRP A 77 1.65 -26.70 7.31
CA TRP A 77 0.39 -27.19 7.88
C TRP A 77 0.52 -27.61 9.34
N ARG A 78 1.61 -28.32 9.71
CA ARG A 78 1.90 -28.67 11.13
C ARG A 78 2.05 -27.43 12.00
N PHE A 79 2.75 -26.40 11.50
CA PHE A 79 2.94 -25.14 12.22
C PHE A 79 1.60 -24.41 12.48
N VAL A 80 0.76 -24.31 11.46
CA VAL A 80 -0.58 -23.71 11.58
C VAL A 80 -1.45 -24.49 12.56
N ARG A 81 -1.44 -25.83 12.48
CA ARG A 81 -2.25 -26.69 13.35
C ARG A 81 -1.80 -26.61 14.81
N ALA A 82 -0.49 -26.54 15.07
CA ALA A 82 0.08 -26.40 16.41
C ALA A 82 -0.26 -25.07 17.08
N ARG A 83 -0.50 -24.01 16.30
CA ARG A 83 -0.81 -22.66 16.81
C ARG A 83 -2.28 -22.27 16.70
N ARG A 84 -3.18 -23.22 16.38
CA ARG A 84 -4.59 -22.97 16.06
C ARG A 84 -5.33 -22.10 17.10
N THR A 85 -5.05 -22.27 18.39
CA THR A 85 -5.66 -21.48 19.47
C THR A 85 -5.15 -20.04 19.51
N ARG A 86 -3.83 -19.83 19.41
CA ARG A 86 -3.20 -18.49 19.29
C ARG A 86 -3.59 -17.77 17.99
N LEU A 87 -3.82 -18.55 16.92
CA LEU A 87 -4.33 -18.03 15.64
C LEU A 87 -5.78 -17.56 15.75
N GLY A 88 -6.56 -18.00 16.74
CA GLY A 88 -7.92 -17.52 16.97
C GLY A 88 -7.98 -16.03 17.32
N ALA A 89 -7.16 -15.59 18.29
CA ALA A 89 -7.02 -14.18 18.64
C ALA A 89 -6.39 -13.37 17.49
N TRP A 90 -5.41 -13.96 16.79
CA TRP A 90 -4.78 -13.34 15.62
C TRP A 90 -5.79 -12.99 14.53
N ARG A 91 -6.79 -13.85 14.27
CA ARG A 91 -7.86 -13.59 13.28
C ARG A 91 -8.67 -12.34 13.59
N TRP A 92 -8.82 -11.96 14.86
CA TRP A 92 -9.49 -10.70 15.20
C TRP A 92 -8.60 -9.49 14.92
N VAL A 93 -7.30 -9.60 15.26
CA VAL A 93 -6.29 -8.55 15.02
C VAL A 93 -6.11 -8.28 13.52
N VAL A 94 -6.20 -9.33 12.69
CA VAL A 94 -6.14 -9.19 11.22
C VAL A 94 -7.50 -9.10 10.55
N GLY A 95 -8.59 -8.89 11.30
CA GLY A 95 -9.93 -8.75 10.71
C GLY A 95 -10.07 -7.46 9.88
N PRO A 96 -11.12 -7.34 9.04
CA PRO A 96 -11.28 -6.20 8.12
C PRO A 96 -11.36 -4.86 8.86
N GLY A 97 -12.08 -4.78 9.98
CA GLY A 97 -12.15 -3.55 10.77
C GLY A 97 -10.78 -3.14 11.34
N ALA A 98 -10.06 -4.09 11.94
CA ALA A 98 -8.73 -3.85 12.48
C ALA A 98 -7.71 -3.50 11.39
N ALA A 99 -7.80 -4.12 10.22
CA ALA A 99 -6.97 -3.82 9.06
C ALA A 99 -7.19 -2.39 8.56
N TYR A 100 -8.44 -1.94 8.47
CA TYR A 100 -8.77 -0.56 8.08
C TYR A 100 -8.29 0.47 9.12
N VAL A 101 -8.55 0.22 10.41
CA VAL A 101 -8.11 1.11 11.49
C VAL A 101 -6.59 1.17 11.55
N GLY A 102 -5.92 0.02 11.46
CA GLY A 102 -4.46 -0.07 11.43
C GLY A 102 -3.86 0.66 10.23
N PHE A 103 -4.43 0.48 9.03
CA PHE A 103 -4.03 1.23 7.84
C PHE A 103 -4.17 2.73 8.03
N THR A 104 -5.33 3.19 8.49
CA THR A 104 -5.61 4.61 8.74
C THR A 104 -4.66 5.21 9.77
N ALA A 105 -4.46 4.51 10.90
CA ALA A 105 -3.59 4.97 11.98
C ALA A 105 -2.13 5.05 11.53
N VAL A 106 -1.61 4.03 10.85
CA VAL A 106 -0.24 4.03 10.33
C VAL A 106 -0.08 5.11 9.27
N PHE A 107 -1.06 5.28 8.38
CA PHE A 107 -1.02 6.31 7.35
C PHE A 107 -0.93 7.71 7.95
N TRP A 108 -1.82 8.06 8.88
CA TRP A 108 -1.80 9.37 9.52
C TRP A 108 -0.60 9.60 10.43
N LEU A 109 -0.10 8.56 11.11
CA LEU A 109 1.10 8.66 11.94
C LEU A 109 2.30 9.19 11.14
N TRP A 110 2.52 8.67 9.93
CA TRP A 110 3.64 9.11 9.09
C TRP A 110 3.43 10.46 8.43
N HIS A 111 2.20 10.97 8.42
CA HIS A 111 1.90 12.32 7.98
C HIS A 111 2.02 13.35 9.10
N ASP A 112 2.34 12.96 10.34
CA ASP A 112 2.67 13.91 11.38
C ASP A 112 3.93 14.73 11.01
N PRO A 113 3.87 16.08 11.03
CA PRO A 113 5.00 16.92 10.62
C PRO A 113 6.27 16.73 11.47
N ALA A 114 6.14 16.43 12.76
CA ALA A 114 7.29 16.23 13.63
C ALA A 114 8.00 14.92 13.30
N LEU A 115 7.24 13.83 13.09
CA LEU A 115 7.79 12.56 12.61
C LEU A 115 8.42 12.70 11.23
N HIS A 116 7.80 13.48 10.34
CA HIS A 116 8.32 13.69 8.99
C HIS A 116 9.68 14.41 8.97
N ARG A 117 9.90 15.38 9.87
CA ARG A 117 11.22 16.03 10.02
C ARG A 117 12.30 15.07 10.49
N LEU A 118 11.94 14.10 11.34
CA LEU A 118 12.86 13.06 11.81
C LEU A 118 13.16 12.03 10.72
N LEU A 119 12.15 11.70 9.91
CA LEU A 119 12.24 10.79 8.77
C LEU A 119 13.32 11.24 7.77
N LEU A 120 13.35 12.54 7.44
CA LEU A 120 14.36 13.11 6.54
C LEU A 120 15.80 13.02 7.06
N ARG A 121 15.98 12.80 8.37
CA ARG A 121 17.28 12.73 9.04
C ARG A 121 17.72 11.30 9.38
N SER A 122 16.88 10.30 9.17
CA SER A 122 17.13 8.92 9.59
C SER A 122 16.71 7.91 8.54
N ASP A 123 17.69 7.19 7.99
CA ASP A 123 17.46 6.12 7.03
C ASP A 123 16.63 4.97 7.62
N ALA A 124 16.77 4.72 8.92
CA ALA A 124 15.99 3.70 9.62
C ALA A 124 14.51 4.08 9.69
N LEU A 125 14.19 5.33 10.02
CA LEU A 125 12.80 5.81 10.04
C LEU A 125 12.22 5.85 8.62
N TRP A 126 13.00 6.25 7.63
CA TRP A 126 12.60 6.21 6.22
C TRP A 126 12.26 4.79 5.74
N ALA A 127 13.06 3.79 6.14
CA ALA A 127 12.75 2.39 5.84
C ALA A 127 11.53 1.89 6.62
N LEU A 128 11.37 2.31 7.88
CA LEU A 128 10.26 1.93 8.74
C LEU A 128 8.92 2.46 8.24
N GLU A 129 8.87 3.71 7.77
CA GLU A 129 7.68 4.29 7.12
C GLU A 129 7.25 3.43 5.93
N LYS A 130 8.14 3.20 4.97
CA LYS A 130 7.83 2.37 3.79
C LYS A 130 7.37 0.97 4.19
N GLY A 131 8.07 0.34 5.14
CA GLY A 131 7.75 -1.02 5.59
C GLY A 131 6.39 -1.12 6.30
N THR A 132 6.10 -0.18 7.20
CA THR A 132 4.84 -0.16 7.94
C THR A 132 3.66 0.26 7.07
N LEU A 133 3.82 1.26 6.20
CA LEU A 133 2.80 1.65 5.20
C LEU A 133 2.49 0.49 4.26
N PHE A 134 3.51 -0.13 3.67
CA PHE A 134 3.35 -1.26 2.76
C PHE A 134 2.71 -2.46 3.46
N GLY A 135 3.15 -2.78 4.67
CA GLY A 135 2.58 -3.87 5.48
C GLY A 135 1.12 -3.65 5.83
N ALA A 136 0.77 -2.45 6.28
CA ALA A 136 -0.61 -2.09 6.60
C ALA A 136 -1.50 -2.09 5.34
N ALA A 137 -0.98 -1.60 4.21
CA ALA A 137 -1.68 -1.63 2.93
C ALA A 137 -1.91 -3.06 2.42
N LEU A 138 -0.93 -3.96 2.53
CA LEU A 138 -1.12 -5.38 2.20
C LEU A 138 -2.25 -6.01 3.03
N LEU A 139 -2.29 -5.73 4.33
CA LEU A 139 -3.33 -6.24 5.23
C LEU A 139 -4.72 -5.72 4.84
N TYR A 140 -4.80 -4.45 4.48
CA TYR A 140 -6.03 -3.82 4.00
C TYR A 140 -6.49 -4.40 2.65
N TRP A 141 -5.61 -4.42 1.64
CA TRP A 141 -5.89 -4.95 0.31
C TRP A 141 -6.18 -6.44 0.30
N TRP A 142 -5.71 -7.21 1.28
CA TRP A 142 -6.02 -8.63 1.40
C TRP A 142 -7.54 -8.86 1.52
N HIS A 143 -8.23 -7.99 2.26
CA HIS A 143 -9.69 -8.03 2.41
C HIS A 143 -10.41 -7.51 1.16
N VAL A 144 -9.85 -6.49 0.50
CA VAL A 144 -10.37 -5.98 -0.78
C VAL A 144 -10.32 -7.04 -1.88
N ALA A 145 -9.16 -7.67 -2.06
CA ALA A 145 -8.91 -8.65 -3.11
C ALA A 145 -9.50 -10.04 -2.81
N ALA A 146 -9.86 -10.33 -1.55
CA ALA A 146 -10.21 -11.67 -1.07
C ALA A 146 -9.13 -12.72 -1.40
N ALA A 147 -7.86 -12.30 -1.33
CA ALA A 147 -6.69 -13.10 -1.65
C ALA A 147 -6.48 -14.24 -0.64
N ALA A 148 -5.74 -15.28 -1.04
CA ALA A 148 -5.32 -16.31 -0.10
C ALA A 148 -4.24 -15.78 0.84
N PRO A 149 -4.07 -16.34 2.06
CA PRO A 149 -4.93 -17.36 2.67
C PRO A 149 -6.30 -16.80 3.07
N ARG A 150 -7.38 -17.57 2.88
CA ARG A 150 -8.73 -17.10 3.21
C ARG A 150 -9.03 -17.38 4.68
N LEU A 151 -8.53 -16.53 5.57
CA LEU A 151 -8.79 -16.62 7.02
C LEU A 151 -10.21 -16.17 7.39
N HIS A 152 -10.81 -15.31 6.57
CA HIS A 152 -12.17 -14.80 6.71
C HIS A 152 -13.01 -15.18 5.48
N ALA A 153 -14.33 -15.28 5.66
CA ALA A 153 -15.22 -15.42 4.52
C ALA A 153 -15.09 -14.17 3.64
N PRO A 154 -15.05 -14.33 2.30
CA PRO A 154 -14.99 -13.18 1.42
C PRO A 154 -16.23 -12.31 1.64
N LEU A 155 -16.01 -11.01 1.77
CA LEU A 155 -17.08 -10.03 1.87
C LEU A 155 -17.94 -10.06 0.58
N PRO A 156 -19.26 -9.80 0.65
CA PRO A 156 -20.10 -9.63 -0.53
C PRO A 156 -19.55 -8.55 -1.47
N LEU A 157 -19.78 -8.66 -2.78
CA LEU A 157 -19.18 -7.76 -3.78
C LEU A 157 -19.42 -6.27 -3.46
N LEU A 158 -20.64 -5.89 -3.10
CA LEU A 158 -20.97 -4.50 -2.76
C LEU A 158 -20.25 -4.03 -1.49
N VAL A 159 -20.15 -4.90 -0.48
CA VAL A 159 -19.42 -4.61 0.76
C VAL A 159 -17.93 -4.47 0.48
N ARG A 160 -17.36 -5.26 -0.44
CA ARG A 160 -15.95 -5.13 -0.87
C ARG A 160 -15.70 -3.83 -1.61
N ALA A 161 -16.61 -3.44 -2.50
CA ALA A 161 -16.51 -2.16 -3.20
C ALA A 161 -16.58 -1.00 -2.20
N GLY A 162 -17.56 -1.01 -1.30
CA GLY A 162 -17.66 -0.02 -0.22
C GLY A 162 -16.43 -0.01 0.68
N TYR A 163 -15.95 -1.19 1.09
CA TYR A 163 -14.74 -1.32 1.90
C TYR A 163 -13.52 -0.75 1.17
N ALA A 164 -13.33 -1.05 -0.12
CA ALA A 164 -12.25 -0.49 -0.94
C ALA A 164 -12.29 1.05 -0.94
N LEU A 165 -13.48 1.65 -1.09
CA LEU A 165 -13.66 3.09 -1.06
C LEU A 165 -13.31 3.72 0.30
N LEU A 166 -13.49 3.01 1.42
CA LEU A 166 -13.11 3.52 2.73
C LEU A 166 -11.62 3.82 2.82
N GLY A 167 -10.77 3.00 2.18
CA GLY A 167 -9.32 3.21 2.12
C GLY A 167 -8.92 4.50 1.40
N ALA A 168 -9.75 5.02 0.51
CA ALA A 168 -9.53 6.33 -0.11
C ALA A 168 -9.70 7.48 0.89
N GLY A 169 -10.51 7.30 1.93
CA GLY A 169 -10.84 8.29 2.96
C GLY A 169 -9.61 8.91 3.64
N PRO A 170 -8.76 8.12 4.34
CA PRO A 170 -7.60 8.67 5.04
C PRO A 170 -6.59 9.34 4.09
N ILE A 171 -6.41 8.83 2.88
CA ILE A 171 -5.50 9.41 1.88
C ILE A 171 -6.04 10.77 1.39
N LYS A 172 -7.32 10.83 1.00
CA LYS A 172 -7.95 12.07 0.52
C LYS A 172 -7.99 13.14 1.60
N LEU A 173 -8.35 12.77 2.83
CA LEU A 173 -8.40 13.71 3.95
C LEU A 173 -7.02 14.32 4.18
N THR A 174 -5.98 13.50 4.13
CA THR A 174 -4.60 13.98 4.25
C THR A 174 -4.23 14.90 3.10
N GLY A 175 -4.61 14.57 1.85
CA GLY A 175 -4.42 15.47 0.71
C GLY A 175 -5.08 16.85 0.91
N ILE A 176 -6.28 16.90 1.47
CA ILE A 176 -6.96 18.16 1.83
C ILE A 176 -6.18 18.91 2.91
N VAL A 177 -5.80 18.23 4.00
CA VAL A 177 -5.04 18.85 5.10
C VAL A 177 -3.71 19.39 4.62
N LEU A 178 -3.03 18.71 3.71
CA LEU A 178 -1.77 19.15 3.12
C LEU A 178 -1.97 20.36 2.19
N LEU A 179 -3.05 20.36 1.40
CA LEU A 179 -3.38 21.42 0.44
C LEU A 179 -3.72 22.75 1.14
N PHE A 180 -4.45 22.70 2.25
CA PHE A 180 -4.79 23.88 3.07
C PHE A 180 -3.84 24.11 4.24
N GLY A 181 -2.84 23.23 4.40
CA GLY A 181 -1.80 23.36 5.39
C GLY A 181 -0.88 24.54 5.08
N ARG A 182 -0.19 25.05 6.10
CA ARG A 182 0.78 26.13 5.90
C ARG A 182 1.89 25.65 4.94
N GLU A 183 2.32 26.51 4.04
CA GLU A 183 3.48 26.26 3.18
C GLU A 183 4.73 25.98 4.04
N GLY A 184 5.54 25.02 3.62
CA GLY A 184 6.83 24.70 4.27
C GLY A 184 6.73 23.82 5.52
N VAL A 185 5.55 23.26 5.84
CA VAL A 185 5.42 22.26 6.92
C VAL A 185 6.26 21.02 6.61
N TYR A 186 6.32 20.64 5.32
CA TYR A 186 7.15 19.55 4.79
C TYR A 186 8.32 20.12 4.01
N ALA A 187 9.37 20.54 4.73
CA ALA A 187 10.55 21.17 4.15
C ALA A 187 11.46 20.15 3.46
N TYR A 188 11.29 20.01 2.14
CA TYR A 188 12.17 19.18 1.30
C TYR A 188 13.33 20.00 0.71
N PRO A 189 14.51 19.37 0.45
CA PRO A 189 15.68 20.08 -0.08
C PRO A 189 15.50 20.64 -1.49
N GLY A 190 14.63 20.03 -2.30
CA GLY A 190 14.35 20.44 -3.67
C GLY A 190 12.98 21.09 -3.81
N GLN A 191 12.94 22.21 -4.52
CA GLN A 191 11.72 22.83 -5.02
C GLN A 191 11.64 22.63 -6.54
N LEU A 192 10.44 22.38 -7.05
CA LEU A 192 10.17 22.31 -8.50
C LEU A 192 9.88 23.72 -9.00
N ALA A 193 10.93 24.48 -9.30
CA ALA A 193 10.77 25.78 -9.97
C ALA A 193 10.72 25.55 -11.49
N LEU A 194 9.54 25.72 -12.09
CA LEU A 194 9.40 25.79 -13.55
C LEU A 194 9.49 27.26 -13.98
N PRO A 195 10.24 27.60 -15.04
CA PRO A 195 10.33 28.98 -15.52
C PRO A 195 8.94 29.55 -15.83
N GLY A 196 8.52 30.60 -15.12
CA GLY A 196 7.21 31.26 -15.30
C GLY A 196 6.04 30.65 -14.53
N LEU A 197 6.27 29.61 -13.71
CA LEU A 197 5.27 28.93 -12.91
C LEU A 197 5.83 28.71 -11.50
N ASP A 198 5.49 29.62 -10.59
CA ASP A 198 5.86 29.51 -9.18
C ASP A 198 4.91 28.52 -8.50
N VAL A 199 5.11 27.23 -8.77
CA VAL A 199 4.25 26.18 -8.23
C VAL A 199 4.95 25.57 -7.03
N ASP A 200 4.35 25.75 -5.86
CA ASP A 200 4.80 25.09 -4.64
C ASP A 200 4.77 23.55 -4.82
N ALA A 201 5.91 22.92 -4.59
CA ALA A 201 6.07 21.47 -4.69
C ALA A 201 5.20 20.72 -3.67
N GLN A 202 4.89 21.35 -2.53
CA GLN A 202 3.94 20.83 -1.55
C GLN A 202 2.50 20.90 -2.10
N GLY A 203 2.09 22.00 -2.73
CA GLY A 203 0.82 22.12 -3.46
C GLY A 203 0.60 21.01 -4.49
N LEU A 204 1.55 20.78 -5.40
CA LEU A 204 1.45 19.71 -6.42
C LEU A 204 1.38 18.31 -5.81
N GLY A 205 2.20 18.04 -4.79
CA GLY A 205 2.15 16.76 -4.07
C GLY A 205 0.81 16.54 -3.37
N SER A 206 0.25 17.59 -2.77
CA SER A 206 -1.06 17.55 -2.11
C SER A 206 -2.19 17.28 -3.11
N MET A 207 -2.16 17.95 -4.27
CA MET A 207 -3.08 17.69 -5.37
C MET A 207 -2.98 16.25 -5.87
N LEU A 208 -1.76 15.72 -6.01
CA LEU A 208 -1.53 14.33 -6.40
C LEU A 208 -2.16 13.34 -5.42
N VAL A 209 -1.92 13.53 -4.11
CA VAL A 209 -2.50 12.70 -3.04
C VAL A 209 -4.02 12.78 -3.04
N TRP A 210 -4.58 13.96 -3.26
CA TRP A 210 -6.03 14.17 -3.29
C TRP A 210 -6.69 13.55 -4.53
N LEU A 211 -6.15 13.81 -5.73
CA LEU A 211 -6.66 13.29 -7.00
C LEU A 211 -6.51 11.77 -7.09
N LEU A 212 -5.30 11.26 -6.86
CA LEU A 212 -5.02 9.83 -7.02
C LEU A 212 -5.53 9.00 -5.86
N GLY A 213 -5.66 9.55 -4.65
CA GLY A 213 -6.24 8.86 -3.50
C GLY A 213 -7.63 8.26 -3.78
N GLY A 214 -8.41 8.87 -4.68
CA GLY A 214 -9.69 8.34 -5.16
C GLY A 214 -9.55 7.29 -6.25
N VAL A 215 -8.76 7.58 -7.28
CA VAL A 215 -8.54 6.68 -8.42
C VAL A 215 -7.99 5.34 -7.96
N LEU A 216 -7.21 5.34 -6.87
CA LEU A 216 -6.60 4.14 -6.32
C LEU A 216 -7.59 3.02 -5.95
N PHE A 217 -8.84 3.37 -5.64
CA PHE A 217 -9.84 2.43 -5.11
C PHE A 217 -11.12 2.35 -5.96
N THR A 218 -11.18 3.08 -7.07
CA THR A 218 -12.34 3.12 -7.98
C THR A 218 -12.09 2.51 -9.36
N ALA A 219 -10.83 2.20 -9.70
CA ALA A 219 -10.43 1.57 -10.97
C ALA A 219 -10.46 0.04 -10.88
#